data_AF-A0A842J6A8-F1
#
_entry.id   AF-A0A842J6A8-F1
#
_cell.length_a   1.000
_cell.length_b   1.000
_cell.length_c   1.000
_cell.angle_alpha   90.00
_cell.angle_beta   90.00
_cell.angle_gamma   90.00
#
_symmetry.space_group_name_H-M   'P 1'
#
loop_
_entity.id
_entity.type
_entity.pdbx_description
1 polymer ?
#
loop_
_entity_poly.entity_id
_entity_poly.type
_entity_poly.pdbx_seq_one_letter_code
_entity_poly.pdbx_strand_id
1 'polypeptide(L)'
;MKISFECDCILLEESLRLFLRDFISPRKDCDFIVADKKIEAKKPVFVIAERSPHLKIPFSKEALISALEEFYSAIQFSEPVAPSRTTLPAFVIKEESAPHNGSNLELEVSNLIDKFKEELLAILRKAR
;
A
#
# COMPACT_ATOMS: atom_id res chain seq x y z
N MET A 1 6.03 -1.98 6.67
CA MET A 1 6.12 -3.06 5.66
C MET A 1 7.30 -3.96 5.98
N LYS A 2 7.02 -5.17 6.43
CA LYS A 2 7.97 -6.27 6.65
C LYS A 2 7.65 -7.40 5.69
N ILE A 3 8.62 -7.85 4.91
CA ILE A 3 8.42 -8.84 3.86
C ILE A 3 9.30 -10.06 4.05
N SER A 4 8.80 -11.22 3.62
CA SER A 4 9.57 -12.44 3.47
C SER A 4 9.47 -12.92 2.03
N PHE A 5 10.49 -13.60 1.52
CA PHE A 5 10.52 -14.11 0.14
C PHE A 5 10.32 -15.62 0.12
N GLU A 6 9.54 -16.08 -0.86
CA GLU A 6 9.31 -17.49 -1.15
C GLU A 6 9.13 -17.64 -2.67
N CYS A 7 10.22 -17.54 -3.41
CA CYS A 7 10.25 -17.64 -4.87
C CYS A 7 10.88 -18.96 -5.32
N ASP A 8 10.42 -19.53 -6.44
CA ASP A 8 11.10 -20.64 -7.10
C ASP A 8 12.33 -20.16 -7.89
N CYS A 9 12.25 -18.96 -8.48
CA CYS A 9 13.33 -18.34 -9.21
C CYS A 9 14.36 -17.69 -8.26
N ILE A 10 15.47 -18.40 -8.03
CA ILE A 10 16.57 -17.95 -7.16
C ILE A 10 17.12 -16.57 -7.59
N LEU A 11 17.25 -16.32 -8.90
CA LEU A 11 17.78 -15.05 -9.39
C LEU A 11 16.86 -13.88 -9.03
N LEU A 12 15.54 -14.08 -9.16
CA LEU A 12 14.57 -13.06 -8.80
C LEU A 12 14.59 -12.84 -7.28
N GLU A 13 14.63 -13.92 -6.50
CA GLU A 13 14.66 -13.85 -5.04
C GLU A 13 15.88 -13.08 -4.53
N GLU A 14 17.08 -13.40 -5.00
CA GLU A 14 18.31 -12.71 -4.60
C GLU A 14 18.33 -11.26 -5.10
N SER A 15 17.82 -11.00 -6.30
CA SER A 15 17.70 -9.62 -6.81
C SER A 15 16.78 -8.78 -5.92
N LEU A 16 15.62 -9.33 -5.55
CA LEU A 16 14.67 -8.68 -4.65
C LEU A 16 15.26 -8.53 -3.25
N ARG A 17 15.97 -9.53 -2.74
CA ARG A 17 16.66 -9.44 -1.45
C ARG A 17 17.68 -8.31 -1.44
N LEU A 18 18.52 -8.20 -2.46
CA LEU A 18 19.52 -7.14 -2.57
C LEU A 18 18.87 -5.74 -2.62
N PHE A 19 17.73 -5.65 -3.28
CA PHE A 19 17.03 -4.40 -3.52
C PHE A 19 16.17 -3.94 -2.33
N LEU A 20 15.54 -4.88 -1.60
CA LEU A 20 14.59 -4.61 -0.52
C LEU A 20 15.13 -4.96 0.87
N ARG A 21 16.47 -4.93 1.04
CA ARG A 21 17.16 -5.38 2.28
C ARG A 21 16.55 -4.83 3.56
N ASP A 22 16.19 -3.55 3.56
CA ASP A 22 15.69 -2.85 4.74
C ASP A 22 14.29 -3.31 5.18
N PHE A 23 13.54 -3.96 4.29
CA PHE A 23 12.19 -4.46 4.55
C PHE A 23 12.16 -5.95 4.90
N ILE A 24 13.28 -6.67 4.78
CA ILE A 24 13.31 -8.12 4.98
C ILE A 24 13.08 -8.46 6.45
N SER A 25 12.21 -9.42 6.69
CA SER A 25 11.96 -9.98 8.01
C SER A 25 11.78 -11.50 7.95
N PRO A 26 12.03 -12.22 9.06
CA PRO A 26 11.74 -13.65 9.12
C PRO A 26 10.27 -13.93 8.79
N ARG A 27 9.99 -15.08 8.18
CA ARG A 27 8.63 -15.51 7.79
C ARG A 27 7.61 -15.46 8.94
N LYS A 28 8.08 -15.58 10.18
CA LYS A 28 7.24 -15.48 11.40
C LYS A 28 6.76 -14.06 11.67
N ASP A 29 7.58 -13.05 11.37
CA ASP A 29 7.37 -11.66 11.77
C ASP A 29 7.10 -10.72 10.59
N CYS A 30 7.02 -11.26 9.36
CA CYS A 30 6.64 -10.49 8.18
C CYS A 30 5.14 -10.19 8.14
N ASP A 31 4.76 -9.10 7.48
CA ASP A 31 3.36 -8.74 7.25
C ASP A 31 2.78 -9.58 6.10
N PHE A 32 3.56 -9.78 5.05
CA PHE A 32 3.18 -10.61 3.90
C PHE A 32 4.39 -11.28 3.25
N ILE A 33 4.11 -12.20 2.32
CA ILE A 33 5.13 -12.99 1.60
C ILE A 33 5.16 -12.54 0.14
N VAL A 34 6.34 -12.31 -0.41
CA VAL A 34 6.57 -12.05 -1.84
C VAL A 34 6.99 -13.35 -2.52
N ALA A 35 6.28 -13.75 -3.57
CA ALA A 35 6.49 -15.00 -4.29
C ALA A 35 6.37 -14.79 -5.80
N ASP A 36 6.97 -15.67 -6.59
CA ASP A 36 6.85 -15.67 -8.06
C ASP A 36 5.71 -16.55 -8.58
N LYS A 37 5.07 -17.31 -7.68
CA LYS A 37 3.90 -18.12 -7.94
C LYS A 37 2.87 -17.94 -6.82
N LYS A 38 1.65 -18.39 -7.09
CA LYS A 38 0.62 -18.46 -6.06
C LYS A 38 0.96 -19.61 -5.10
N ILE A 39 1.14 -19.28 -3.82
CA ILE A 39 1.39 -20.24 -2.74
C ILE A 39 0.23 -20.23 -1.76
N GLU A 40 -0.05 -21.38 -1.15
CA GLU A 40 -0.99 -21.46 -0.02
C GLU A 40 -0.24 -21.12 1.27
N ALA A 41 -0.49 -19.91 1.77
CA ALA A 41 0.09 -19.43 3.02
C ALA A 41 -0.99 -18.87 3.94
N LYS A 42 -0.70 -18.89 5.25
CA LYS A 42 -1.58 -18.26 6.27
C LYS A 42 -1.53 -16.73 6.21
N LYS A 43 -0.49 -16.17 5.59
CA LYS A 43 -0.27 -14.73 5.44
C LYS A 43 -0.61 -14.30 4.00
N PRO A 44 -0.95 -13.03 3.78
CA PRO A 44 -1.13 -12.50 2.43
C PRO A 44 0.10 -12.75 1.56
N VAL A 45 -0.14 -13.01 0.26
CA VAL A 45 0.91 -13.33 -0.70
C VAL A 45 0.90 -12.30 -1.83
N PHE A 46 2.01 -11.60 -2.00
CA PHE A 46 2.27 -10.72 -3.12
C PHE A 46 2.93 -11.50 -4.26
N VAL A 47 2.25 -11.64 -5.41
CA VAL A 47 2.72 -12.48 -6.52
C VAL A 47 3.35 -11.62 -7.62
N ILE A 48 4.59 -11.96 -8.00
CA ILE A 48 5.34 -11.37 -9.12
C ILE A 48 5.47 -12.40 -10.23
N ALA A 49 4.65 -12.29 -11.26
CA ALA A 49 4.60 -13.25 -12.36
C ALA A 49 4.13 -12.57 -13.64
N GLU A 50 4.37 -13.18 -14.79
CA GLU A 50 3.93 -12.65 -16.09
C GLU A 50 2.40 -12.44 -16.18
N ARG A 51 1.64 -13.29 -15.48
CA ARG A 51 0.19 -13.17 -15.31
C ARG A 51 -0.21 -12.98 -13.85
N SER A 52 0.41 -12.03 -13.18
CA SER A 52 0.02 -11.71 -11.80
C SER A 52 -1.05 -10.61 -11.73
N PRO A 53 -1.86 -10.61 -10.66
CA PRO A 53 -2.77 -9.51 -10.33
C PRO A 53 -2.07 -8.35 -9.61
N HIS A 54 -0.86 -8.53 -9.07
CA HIS A 54 -0.20 -7.52 -8.22
C HIS A 54 0.94 -6.81 -8.95
N LEU A 55 1.88 -7.57 -9.54
CA LEU A 55 2.99 -7.00 -10.31
C LEU A 55 3.43 -7.91 -11.45
N LYS A 56 3.33 -7.42 -12.69
CA LYS A 56 3.70 -8.16 -13.90
C LYS A 56 5.15 -7.93 -14.28
N ILE A 57 5.75 -8.91 -14.94
CA ILE A 57 7.11 -8.83 -15.49
C ILE A 57 7.03 -8.37 -16.97
N PRO A 58 7.93 -7.50 -17.45
CA PRO A 58 8.97 -6.78 -16.70
C PRO A 58 8.40 -5.58 -15.92
N PHE A 59 9.08 -5.18 -14.85
CA PHE A 59 8.72 -4.03 -14.03
C PHE A 59 9.92 -3.14 -13.73
N SER A 60 9.68 -1.86 -13.45
CA SER A 60 10.70 -0.96 -12.93
C SER A 60 10.80 -1.06 -11.40
N LYS A 61 11.90 -0.52 -10.87
CA LYS A 61 12.12 -0.42 -9.43
C LYS A 61 10.99 0.34 -8.71
N GLU A 62 10.57 1.45 -9.31
CA GLU A 62 9.53 2.32 -8.76
C GLU A 62 8.18 1.59 -8.76
N ALA A 63 7.87 0.87 -9.84
CA ALA A 63 6.66 0.07 -9.93
C ALA A 63 6.61 -1.04 -8.87
N LEU A 64 7.74 -1.66 -8.55
CA LEU A 64 7.84 -2.65 -7.48
C LEU A 64 7.52 -2.02 -6.12
N ILE A 65 8.13 -0.88 -5.78
CA ILE A 65 7.90 -0.21 -4.49
C ILE A 65 6.46 0.24 -4.36
N SER A 66 5.91 0.92 -5.38
CA SER A 66 4.53 1.39 -5.35
C SER A 66 3.52 0.24 -5.21
N ALA A 67 3.72 -0.86 -5.94
CA ALA A 67 2.83 -2.02 -5.85
C ALA A 67 2.91 -2.70 -4.46
N LEU A 68 4.10 -2.75 -3.85
CA LEU A 68 4.28 -3.27 -2.49
C LEU A 68 3.58 -2.41 -1.43
N GLU A 69 3.67 -1.08 -1.55
CA GLU A 69 3.01 -0.14 -0.64
C GLU A 69 1.48 -0.17 -0.77
N GLU A 70 0.98 -0.24 -2.01
CA GLU A 70 -0.45 -0.39 -2.30
C GLU A 70 -0.98 -1.71 -1.69
N PHE A 71 -0.26 -2.81 -1.90
CA PHE A 71 -0.62 -4.10 -1.33
C PHE A 71 -0.60 -4.07 0.21
N TYR A 72 0.45 -3.47 0.81
CA TYR A 72 0.57 -3.32 2.26
C TYR A 72 -0.56 -2.48 2.86
N SER A 73 -1.02 -1.46 2.14
CA SER A 73 -2.15 -0.63 2.56
C SER A 73 -3.44 -1.44 2.50
N ALA A 74 -3.71 -2.14 1.39
CA ALA A 74 -4.90 -2.95 1.21
C ALA A 74 -5.07 -4.05 2.28
N ILE A 75 -3.97 -4.71 2.69
CA ILE A 75 -4.05 -5.73 3.74
C ILE A 75 -4.38 -5.15 5.12
N GLN A 76 -3.93 -3.93 5.43
CA GLN A 76 -4.24 -3.27 6.71
C GLN A 76 -5.70 -2.85 6.81
N PHE A 77 -6.32 -2.46 5.69
CA PHE A 77 -7.74 -2.09 5.68
C PHE A 77 -8.69 -3.29 5.62
N SER A 78 -8.21 -4.47 5.23
CA SER A 78 -9.03 -5.67 5.06
C SER A 78 -9.01 -6.62 6.26
N GLU A 79 -8.16 -6.38 7.27
CA GLU A 79 -8.19 -7.18 8.50
C GLU A 79 -9.39 -6.79 9.40
N PRO A 80 -10.30 -7.73 9.71
CA PRO A 80 -11.18 -7.57 10.85
C PRO A 80 -10.34 -7.76 12.12
N VAL A 81 -10.18 -6.65 12.85
CA VAL A 81 -9.51 -6.50 14.16
C VAL A 81 -9.44 -7.80 14.97
N ALA A 82 -8.23 -8.33 15.18
CA ALA A 82 -7.89 -9.20 16.30
C ALA A 82 -6.49 -8.84 16.85
N PRO A 83 -6.29 -8.73 18.18
CA PRO A 83 -5.21 -7.91 18.73
C PRO A 83 -4.01 -8.73 19.22
N SER A 84 -2.79 -8.39 18.81
CA SER A 84 -1.51 -8.46 19.58
C SER A 84 -0.32 -8.17 18.63
N ARG A 85 0.69 -7.33 18.88
CA ARG A 85 1.25 -6.68 20.08
C ARG A 85 2.19 -5.50 19.67
N THR A 86 1.91 -4.33 20.25
CA THR A 86 2.79 -3.27 20.85
C THR A 86 4.00 -2.73 20.04
N THR A 87 4.22 -1.42 19.87
CA THR A 87 4.23 -0.34 20.89
C THR A 87 4.17 1.04 20.23
N LEU A 88 3.23 1.91 20.65
CA LEU A 88 3.36 3.33 21.06
C LEU A 88 1.95 3.92 21.32
N PRO A 89 1.81 4.95 22.17
CA PRO A 89 0.88 4.91 23.31
C PRO A 89 -0.48 5.58 23.08
N ALA A 90 -1.47 5.00 23.75
CA ALA A 90 -2.66 5.63 24.35
C ALA A 90 -3.45 6.66 23.52
N PHE A 91 -4.54 6.19 22.92
CA PHE A 91 -5.81 6.92 23.03
C PHE A 91 -6.97 5.93 23.17
N VAL A 92 -7.52 5.90 24.39
CA VAL A 92 -8.78 5.23 24.72
C VAL A 92 -9.89 6.25 24.51
N ILE A 93 -10.76 6.04 23.53
CA ILE A 93 -12.16 6.47 23.55
C ILE A 93 -12.93 5.32 22.87
N LYS A 94 -13.50 4.39 23.65
CA LYS A 94 -14.88 4.41 24.17
C LYS A 94 -15.91 4.69 23.05
N GLU A 95 -16.75 3.71 22.76
CA GLU A 95 -17.90 3.91 21.88
C GLU A 95 -18.79 5.04 22.44
N GLU A 96 -18.77 6.21 21.79
CA GLU A 96 -19.83 7.22 21.83
C GLU A 96 -19.58 8.24 20.71
N SER A 97 -20.52 8.34 19.76
CA SER A 97 -20.85 9.56 18.99
C SER A 97 -19.74 10.41 18.33
N ALA A 98 -19.35 10.09 17.07
CA ALA A 98 -18.90 11.02 16.00
C ALA A 98 -17.70 12.01 16.30
N PRO A 99 -17.20 12.87 15.38
CA PRO A 99 -16.91 12.75 13.93
C PRO A 99 -15.46 13.29 13.59
N HIS A 100 -15.10 13.30 12.29
CA HIS A 100 -14.07 14.17 11.67
C HIS A 100 -12.57 13.83 11.81
N ASN A 101 -11.99 13.23 10.76
CA ASN A 101 -10.66 13.66 10.27
C ASN A 101 -10.49 13.43 8.75
N GLY A 102 -11.21 12.44 8.18
CA GLY A 102 -11.28 12.24 6.73
C GLY A 102 -12.00 13.37 5.98
N SER A 103 -12.94 14.05 6.63
CA SER A 103 -13.67 15.18 6.03
C SER A 103 -12.75 16.36 5.68
N ASN A 104 -11.61 16.53 6.36
CA ASN A 104 -10.74 17.68 6.11
C ASN A 104 -10.01 17.57 4.76
N LEU A 105 -9.45 16.38 4.44
CA LEU A 105 -8.78 16.15 3.15
C LEU A 105 -9.76 16.19 1.98
N GLU A 106 -10.94 15.57 2.12
CA GLU A 106 -11.96 15.62 1.05
C GLU A 106 -12.42 17.06 0.77
N LEU A 107 -12.58 17.87 1.83
CA LEU A 107 -12.90 19.29 1.69
C LEU A 107 -11.75 20.09 1.06
N GLU A 108 -10.50 19.80 1.39
CA GLU A 108 -9.34 20.43 0.76
C GLU A 108 -9.25 20.10 -0.73
N VAL A 109 -9.46 18.83 -1.10
CA VAL A 109 -9.51 18.39 -2.50
C VAL A 109 -10.65 19.09 -3.24
N SER A 110 -11.85 19.17 -2.65
CA SER A 110 -12.98 19.86 -3.27
C SER A 110 -12.72 21.35 -3.47
N ASN A 111 -12.18 22.03 -2.46
CA ASN A 111 -11.85 23.45 -2.55
C ASN A 111 -10.79 23.74 -3.62
N LEU A 112 -9.81 22.85 -3.78
CA LEU A 112 -8.77 22.99 -4.81
C LEU A 112 -9.35 22.82 -6.22
N ILE A 113 -10.27 21.87 -6.40
CA ILE A 113 -10.97 21.64 -7.68
C ILE A 113 -11.83 22.86 -8.05
N ASP A 114 -12.59 23.39 -7.10
CA ASP A 114 -13.45 24.56 -7.35
C ASP A 114 -12.63 25.80 -7.70
N LYS A 115 -11.50 26.02 -7.02
CA LYS A 115 -10.58 27.11 -7.34
C LYS A 115 -10.02 26.98 -8.75
N PHE A 116 -9.57 25.79 -9.15
CA PHE A 116 -9.05 25.54 -10.49
C PHE A 116 -10.11 25.78 -11.58
N LYS A 117 -11.36 25.36 -11.32
CA LYS A 117 -12.50 25.59 -12.23
C LYS A 117 -12.77 27.08 -12.45
N GLU A 118 -12.76 27.88 -11.39
CA GLU A 118 -12.95 29.33 -11.49
C GLU A 118 -11.81 30.02 -12.26
N GLU A 119 -10.56 29.61 -12.03
CA GLU A 119 -9.41 30.13 -12.79
C GLU A 119 -9.52 29.82 -14.29
N LEU A 120 -9.92 28.59 -14.66
CA LEU A 120 -10.16 28.22 -16.05
C LEU A 120 -11.29 29.05 -16.69
N LEU A 121 -12.41 29.22 -15.98
CA LEU A 121 -13.53 30.03 -16.46
C LEU A 121 -13.13 31.51 -16.63
N ALA A 122 -12.32 32.04 -15.72
CA ALA A 122 -11.81 33.41 -15.82
C ALA A 122 -10.90 33.59 -17.04
N ILE A 123 -10.01 32.62 -17.31
CA ILE A 123 -9.14 32.63 -18.50
C ILE A 123 -9.98 32.56 -19.78
N LEU A 124 -10.95 31.63 -19.84
CA LEU A 124 -11.83 31.47 -21.00
C LEU A 124 -12.70 32.71 -21.27
N ARG A 125 -13.19 33.37 -20.21
CA ARG A 125 -13.93 34.64 -20.33
C ARG A 125 -13.05 35.80 -20.77
N LYS A 126 -11.76 35.81 -20.40
CA LYS A 126 -10.79 36.85 -20.78
C LYS A 126 -10.26 36.66 -22.21
N ALA A 127 -10.29 35.44 -22.73
CA ALA A 127 -9.89 35.11 -24.10
C ALA A 127 -11.00 35.29 -25.15
N ARG A 128 -12.20 35.73 -24.74
CA ARG A 128 -13.32 36.10 -25.61
C ARG A 128 -13.44 37.62 -25.69
#